data_AF-A0A4W3GZ72-F1
#
_entry.id   AF-A0A4W3GZ72-F1
#
_cell.length_a   1.000
_cell.length_b   1.000
_cell.length_c   1.000
_cell.angle_alpha   90.00
_cell.angle_beta   90.00
_cell.angle_gamma   90.00
#
_symmetry.space_group_name_H-M   'P 1'
#
loop_
_entity.id
_entity.type
_entity.pdbx_description
1 polymer ?
#
loop_
_entity_poly.entity_id
_entity_poly.type
_entity_poly.pdbx_seq_one_letter_code
_entity_poly.pdbx_strand_id
1 'polypeptide(L)'
;VSWKVSLGGKYELSVVCMLFVEDKNAASKRILIEGNFVISTAKPKVTLSKRHFTINNGSEGALTCDVNRFYPKTHGIRWVKVSRGVETEITTGIITQIVAHNSDRTFSVSSKLNIRPTLDDDGNRYRCVVKHRAFSDNFTLEGEFLHC
;
A
#
# COMPACT_ATOMS: atom_id res chain seq x y z
N VAL A 1 8.57 -5.74 -28.23
CA VAL A 1 7.44 -5.34 -27.36
C VAL A 1 7.40 -3.83 -27.36
N SER A 2 6.42 -3.21 -28.00
CA SER A 2 6.36 -1.76 -28.18
C SER A 2 5.26 -1.16 -27.31
N TRP A 3 5.55 -0.08 -26.60
CA TRP A 3 4.62 0.63 -25.73
C TRP A 3 4.22 1.96 -26.37
N LYS A 4 2.95 2.36 -26.23
CA LYS A 4 2.49 3.74 -26.43
C LYS A 4 1.85 4.22 -25.14
N VAL A 5 2.32 5.35 -24.62
CA VAL A 5 1.82 5.96 -23.38
C VAL A 5 0.79 7.03 -23.77
N SER A 6 -0.45 6.89 -23.33
CA SER A 6 -1.45 7.97 -23.38
C SER A 6 -1.58 8.62 -22.01
N LEU A 7 -1.58 9.95 -21.98
CA LEU A 7 -1.68 10.78 -20.80
C LEU A 7 -3.03 10.53 -20.09
N GLY A 8 -3.03 9.69 -19.05
CA GLY A 8 -4.26 9.38 -18.30
C GLY A 8 -4.32 8.07 -17.50
N GLY A 9 -3.19 7.51 -17.06
CA GLY A 9 -3.18 6.42 -16.06
C GLY A 9 -3.75 5.06 -16.49
N LYS A 10 -4.13 4.88 -17.77
CA LYS A 10 -4.46 3.56 -18.34
C LYS A 10 -3.23 2.99 -19.04
N TYR A 11 -2.74 1.86 -18.54
CA TYR A 11 -1.70 1.07 -19.19
C TYR A 11 -2.39 -0.03 -19.98
N GLU A 12 -2.32 0.08 -21.30
CA GLU A 12 -2.85 -0.92 -22.23
C GLU A 12 -1.73 -1.95 -22.47
N LEU A 13 -1.79 -3.05 -21.73
CA LEU A 13 -0.88 -4.19 -21.94
C LEU A 13 -1.53 -5.12 -22.97
N SER A 14 -0.89 -5.28 -24.12
CA SER A 14 -1.22 -6.38 -25.03
C SER A 14 -0.71 -7.68 -24.40
N VAL A 15 -1.57 -8.33 -23.62
CA VAL A 15 -1.30 -9.65 -23.05
C VAL A 15 -1.78 -10.67 -24.07
N VAL A 16 -0.85 -11.29 -24.80
CA VAL A 16 -1.18 -12.40 -25.69
C VAL A 16 -1.41 -13.65 -24.84
N CYS A 17 -2.67 -13.97 -24.55
CA CYS A 17 -3.02 -15.24 -23.95
C CYS A 17 -2.90 -16.35 -25.00
N MET A 18 -2.01 -17.32 -24.75
CA MET A 18 -1.91 -18.54 -25.54
C MET A 18 -2.71 -19.64 -24.84
N LEU A 19 -3.81 -20.08 -25.47
CA LEU A 19 -4.47 -21.31 -25.05
C LEU A 19 -3.84 -22.50 -25.78
N PHE A 20 -3.52 -23.53 -25.01
CA PHE A 20 -3.09 -24.83 -25.53
C PHE A 20 -4.28 -25.79 -25.45
N VAL A 21 -4.75 -26.25 -26.61
CA VAL A 21 -5.76 -27.31 -26.68
C VAL A 21 -5.03 -28.60 -26.99
N GLU A 22 -5.06 -29.51 -26.02
CA GLU A 22 -4.55 -30.88 -26.17
C GLU A 22 -5.71 -31.79 -26.56
N ASP A 23 -5.63 -32.34 -27.78
CA ASP A 23 -6.53 -33.39 -28.26
C ASP A 23 -5.77 -34.71 -28.22
N LYS A 24 -6.39 -35.78 -27.72
CA LYS A 24 -5.71 -37.08 -27.56
C LYS A 24 -5.40 -37.77 -28.90
N ASN A 25 -6.06 -37.38 -29.98
CA ASN A 25 -5.95 -37.98 -31.32
C ASN A 25 -5.49 -36.97 -32.39
N ALA A 26 -5.17 -35.73 -32.02
CA ALA A 26 -4.71 -34.71 -32.95
C ALA A 26 -3.51 -33.92 -32.40
N ALA A 27 -2.82 -33.21 -33.30
CA ALA A 27 -1.68 -32.38 -32.92
C ALA A 27 -2.13 -31.21 -32.02
N SER A 28 -1.34 -30.92 -30.98
CA SER A 28 -1.59 -29.80 -30.05
C SER A 28 -1.69 -28.48 -30.82
N LYS A 29 -2.82 -27.78 -30.67
CA LYS A 29 -3.09 -26.51 -31.36
C LYS A 29 -2.83 -25.33 -30.43
N ARG A 30 -2.02 -24.37 -30.87
CA ARG A 30 -1.82 -23.08 -30.19
C ARG A 30 -2.82 -22.08 -30.75
N ILE A 31 -3.69 -21.54 -29.90
CA ILE A 31 -4.66 -20.51 -30.29
C ILE A 31 -4.21 -19.19 -29.68
N LEU A 32 -3.96 -18.20 -30.55
CA LEU A 32 -3.74 -16.81 -30.14
C LEU A 32 -5.10 -16.16 -29.93
N ILE A 33 -5.40 -15.78 -28.70
CA ILE A 33 -6.58 -14.96 -28.41
C ILE A 33 -6.10 -13.51 -28.34
N GLU A 34 -6.42 -12.73 -29.36
CA GLU A 34 -6.28 -11.28 -29.33
C GLU A 34 -7.44 -10.69 -28.54
N GLY A 35 -7.17 -10.24 -27.32
CA GLY A 35 -8.12 -9.53 -26.48
C GLY A 35 -7.45 -8.31 -25.84
N ASN A 36 -8.14 -7.18 -25.82
CA ASN A 36 -7.67 -6.00 -25.12
C ASN A 36 -7.92 -6.18 -23.61
N PHE A 37 -6.86 -6.44 -22.84
CA PHE A 37 -6.96 -6.57 -21.40
C PHE A 37 -6.68 -5.21 -20.73
N VAL A 38 -7.74 -4.56 -20.22
CA VAL A 38 -7.60 -3.33 -19.45
C VAL A 38 -7.34 -3.70 -18.00
N ILE A 39 -6.10 -3.54 -17.53
CA ILE A 39 -5.82 -3.65 -16.10
C ILE A 39 -6.26 -2.34 -15.45
N SER A 40 -7.32 -2.39 -14.66
CA SER A 40 -7.77 -1.25 -13.87
C SER A 40 -6.94 -1.15 -12.59
N THR A 41 -6.51 0.06 -12.22
CA THR A 41 -5.87 0.35 -10.93
C THR A 41 -6.89 1.00 -10.00
N ALA A 42 -7.04 0.48 -8.78
CA ALA A 42 -7.82 1.14 -7.74
C ALA A 42 -6.90 1.91 -6.80
N LYS A 43 -7.14 3.22 -6.67
CA LYS A 43 -6.35 4.10 -5.78
C LYS A 43 -6.69 3.80 -4.32
N PRO A 44 -5.69 3.51 -3.46
CA PRO A 44 -5.94 3.24 -2.06
C PRO A 44 -6.56 4.44 -1.34
N LYS A 45 -7.48 4.16 -0.42
CA LYS A 45 -7.88 5.11 0.63
C LYS A 45 -7.07 4.80 1.89
N VAL A 46 -6.14 5.68 2.23
CA VAL A 46 -5.29 5.53 3.41
C VAL A 46 -5.89 6.33 4.57
N THR A 47 -5.93 5.74 5.77
CA THR A 47 -6.36 6.40 7.01
C THR A 47 -5.40 6.08 8.16
N LEU A 48 -5.30 6.99 9.13
CA LEU A 48 -4.49 6.83 10.34
C LEU A 48 -5.42 6.89 11.56
N SER A 49 -5.31 5.92 12.48
CA SER A 49 -6.24 5.74 13.60
C SER A 49 -6.33 6.95 14.54
N LYS A 50 -5.23 7.67 14.71
CA LYS A 50 -5.14 8.88 15.52
C LYS A 50 -4.17 9.84 14.84
N ARG A 51 -4.57 11.10 14.74
CA ARG A 51 -3.69 12.18 14.26
C ARG A 51 -3.00 12.91 15.40
N HIS A 52 -3.58 12.90 16.60
CA HIS A 52 -3.01 13.50 17.80
C HIS A 52 -2.94 12.48 18.94
N PHE A 53 -1.85 12.51 19.70
CA PHE A 53 -1.59 11.63 20.83
C PHE A 53 -1.16 12.42 22.06
N THR A 54 -1.68 12.07 23.23
CA THR A 54 -1.17 12.59 24.51
C THR A 54 0.06 11.79 24.92
N ILE A 55 1.17 12.48 25.19
CA ILE A 55 2.37 11.85 25.76
C ILE A 55 2.13 11.63 27.25
N ASN A 56 1.84 10.39 27.63
CA ASN A 56 1.98 9.96 29.02
C ASN A 56 3.28 9.15 29.11
N ASN A 57 4.27 9.66 29.85
CA ASN A 57 5.60 9.04 29.96
C ASN A 57 5.49 7.54 30.35
N GLY A 58 6.00 6.65 29.49
CA GLY A 58 5.98 5.21 29.72
C GLY A 58 4.66 4.49 29.40
N SER A 59 3.64 5.21 28.92
CA SER A 59 2.40 4.58 28.44
C SER A 59 2.60 3.88 27.09
N GLU A 60 1.93 2.74 26.88
CA GLU A 60 1.98 2.04 25.60
C GLU A 60 0.96 2.66 24.63
N GLY A 61 1.46 3.22 23.52
CA GLY A 61 0.67 3.79 22.44
C GLY A 61 0.66 2.89 21.20
N ALA A 62 -0.32 3.07 20.34
CA ALA A 62 -0.33 2.44 19.03
C ALA A 62 -0.94 3.33 17.94
N LEU A 63 -0.26 3.36 16.80
CA LEU A 63 -0.71 3.94 15.54
C LEU A 63 -1.19 2.80 14.63
N THR A 64 -2.31 2.99 13.94
CA THR A 64 -2.76 2.06 12.90
C THR A 64 -2.94 2.83 11.60
N CYS A 65 -2.32 2.35 10.53
CA CYS A 65 -2.47 2.84 9.18
C CYS A 65 -3.27 1.83 8.37
N ASP A 66 -4.48 2.20 7.99
CA ASP A 66 -5.37 1.36 7.18
C ASP A 66 -5.27 1.80 5.71
N VAL A 67 -4.93 0.85 4.84
CA VAL A 67 -4.83 1.05 3.40
C VAL A 67 -5.96 0.25 2.76
N ASN A 68 -7.01 0.94 2.36
CA ASN A 68 -8.28 0.32 1.95
C ASN A 68 -8.52 0.42 0.45
N ARG A 69 -9.15 -0.63 -0.10
CA ARG A 69 -9.68 -0.70 -1.47
C ARG A 69 -8.67 -0.41 -2.57
N PHE A 70 -7.48 -0.99 -2.46
CA PHE A 70 -6.41 -0.83 -3.44
C PHE A 70 -6.34 -2.01 -4.41
N TYR A 71 -5.86 -1.75 -5.62
CA TYR A 71 -5.56 -2.78 -6.61
C TYR A 71 -4.44 -2.29 -7.52
N PRO A 72 -3.39 -3.10 -7.77
CA PRO A 72 -3.24 -4.52 -7.52
C PRO A 72 -2.76 -4.78 -6.08
N LYS A 73 -2.61 -6.05 -5.70
CA LYS A 73 -2.14 -6.43 -4.35
C LYS A 73 -0.76 -5.83 -4.00
N THR A 74 0.07 -5.49 -4.98
CA THR A 74 1.42 -4.98 -4.75
C THR A 74 1.43 -3.58 -4.14
N HIS A 75 1.90 -3.48 -2.90
CA HIS A 75 2.05 -2.23 -2.15
C HIS A 75 3.25 -2.34 -1.21
N GLY A 76 3.78 -1.21 -0.76
CA GLY A 76 4.75 -1.14 0.34
C GLY A 76 4.22 -0.21 1.43
N ILE A 77 4.23 -0.65 2.69
CA ILE A 77 3.91 0.19 3.86
C ILE A 77 5.16 0.22 4.73
N ARG A 78 5.63 1.43 5.04
CA ARG A 78 6.71 1.66 6.00
C ARG A 78 6.37 2.79 6.94
N TRP A 79 7.00 2.80 8.10
CA TRP A 79 6.81 3.82 9.12
C TRP A 79 8.06 4.68 9.23
N VAL A 80 7.87 5.98 9.40
CA VAL A 80 8.95 6.96 9.56
C VAL A 80 8.68 7.77 10.81
N LYS A 81 9.72 7.95 11.62
CA LYS A 81 9.76 8.93 12.69
C LYS A 81 10.45 10.18 12.18
N VAL A 82 9.86 11.34 12.43
CA VAL A 82 10.47 12.64 12.21
C VAL A 82 10.80 13.22 13.58
N SER A 83 12.08 13.41 13.85
CA SER A 83 12.54 14.04 15.08
C SER A 83 13.47 15.19 14.74
N ARG A 84 13.13 16.41 15.18
CA ARG A 84 13.90 17.63 14.91
C ARG A 84 14.25 17.81 13.42
N GLY A 85 13.33 17.45 12.54
CA GLY A 85 13.51 17.52 11.08
C GLY A 85 14.27 16.35 10.45
N VAL A 86 14.80 15.42 11.24
CA VAL A 86 15.47 14.21 10.74
C VAL A 86 14.46 13.07 10.59
N GLU A 87 14.41 12.48 9.41
CA GLU A 87 13.61 11.29 9.12
C GLU A 87 14.40 10.02 9.42
N THR A 88 13.83 9.15 10.26
CA THR A 88 14.37 7.83 10.56
C THR A 88 13.31 6.77 10.25
N GLU A 89 13.69 5.77 9.45
CA GLU A 89 12.82 4.63 9.20
C GLU A 89 12.67 3.76 10.45
N ILE A 90 11.44 3.37 10.75
CA ILE A 90 11.12 2.50 11.87
C ILE A 90 11.02 1.07 11.34
N THR A 91 11.74 0.15 11.96
CA THR A 91 11.78 -1.27 11.56
C THR A 91 11.30 -2.21 12.68
N THR A 92 11.08 -1.70 13.89
CA THR A 92 10.66 -2.46 15.07
C THR A 92 9.27 -2.02 15.55
N GLY A 93 8.57 -2.92 16.26
CA GLY A 93 7.23 -2.62 16.79
C GLY A 93 6.11 -2.54 15.73
N ILE A 94 6.40 -2.93 14.49
CA ILE A 94 5.44 -2.93 13.38
C ILE A 94 4.78 -4.30 13.27
N ILE A 95 3.45 -4.29 13.20
CA ILE A 95 2.60 -5.47 13.01
C ILE A 95 1.70 -5.19 11.81
N THR A 96 2.00 -5.81 10.67
CA THR A 96 1.17 -5.69 9.47
C THR A 96 0.29 -6.91 9.33
N GLN A 97 -1.02 -6.68 9.19
CA GLN A 97 -2.01 -7.74 9.03
C GLN A 97 -1.91 -8.41 7.66
N ILE A 98 -2.51 -9.59 7.54
CA ILE A 98 -2.67 -10.26 6.25
C ILE A 98 -3.58 -9.41 5.37
N VAL A 99 -3.20 -9.25 4.10
CA VAL A 99 -4.00 -8.53 3.12
C VAL A 99 -5.37 -9.21 2.95
N ALA A 100 -6.43 -8.47 3.27
CA ALA A 100 -7.81 -8.89 3.08
C ALA A 100 -8.24 -8.71 1.62
N HIS A 101 -9.04 -9.66 1.12
CA HIS A 101 -9.69 -9.57 -0.17
C HIS A 101 -11.13 -9.10 0.01
N ASN A 102 -11.47 -7.98 -0.62
CA ASN A 102 -12.79 -7.36 -0.51
C ASN A 102 -13.75 -7.93 -1.56
N SER A 103 -15.06 -7.85 -1.29
CA SER A 103 -16.10 -8.29 -2.23
C SER A 103 -16.11 -7.49 -3.55
N ASP A 104 -15.61 -6.26 -3.54
CA ASP A 104 -15.44 -5.39 -4.71
C ASP A 104 -14.18 -5.71 -5.54
N ARG A 105 -13.53 -6.87 -5.30
CA ARG A 105 -12.31 -7.35 -5.98
C ARG A 105 -11.08 -6.46 -5.73
N THR A 106 -11.12 -5.61 -4.71
CA THR A 106 -9.96 -4.86 -4.24
C THR A 106 -9.33 -5.53 -3.01
N PHE A 107 -8.21 -4.98 -2.56
CA PHE A 107 -7.49 -5.41 -1.37
C PHE A 107 -7.54 -4.34 -0.28
N SER A 108 -7.45 -4.78 0.97
CA SER A 108 -7.26 -3.91 2.14
C SER A 108 -6.21 -4.50 3.08
N VAL A 109 -5.48 -3.64 3.78
CA VAL A 109 -4.48 -4.06 4.77
C VAL A 109 -4.36 -3.00 5.86
N SER A 110 -4.08 -3.44 7.07
CA SER A 110 -3.80 -2.54 8.19
C SER A 110 -2.41 -2.84 8.75
N SER A 111 -1.62 -1.78 8.95
CA SER A 111 -0.32 -1.84 9.63
C SER A 111 -0.42 -1.10 10.95
N LYS A 112 -0.01 -1.75 12.03
CA LYS A 112 0.00 -1.20 13.38
C LYS A 112 1.45 -0.95 13.81
N LEU A 113 1.74 0.22 14.33
CA LEU A 113 3.01 0.57 14.95
C LEU A 113 2.79 0.77 16.45
N ASN A 114 3.39 -0.10 17.26
CA ASN A 114 3.42 0.05 18.72
C ASN A 114 4.56 1.01 19.09
N ILE A 115 4.24 2.00 19.91
CA ILE A 115 5.17 3.05 20.35
C ILE A 115 5.12 3.17 21.87
N ARG A 116 6.25 3.50 22.47
CA ARG A 116 6.36 3.82 23.89
C ARG A 116 6.91 5.24 24.00
N PRO A 117 6.03 6.26 24.00
CA PRO A 117 6.47 7.65 24.00
C PRO A 117 7.26 7.96 25.27
N THR A 118 8.38 8.65 25.11
CA THR A 118 9.11 9.28 26.21
C THR A 118 8.89 10.80 26.19
N LEU A 119 9.36 11.51 27.21
CA LEU A 119 9.32 12.98 27.21
C LEU A 119 10.16 13.59 26.06
N ASP A 120 11.19 12.87 25.58
CA ASP A 120 11.98 13.26 24.42
C ASP A 120 11.23 13.07 23.09
N ASP A 121 10.07 12.41 23.12
CA ASP A 121 9.19 12.28 21.97
C ASP A 121 8.28 13.48 21.74
N ASP A 122 8.36 14.50 22.59
CA ASP A 122 7.60 15.73 22.42
C ASP A 122 7.96 16.44 21.11
N GLY A 123 6.95 16.76 20.32
CA GLY A 123 7.08 17.30 18.97
C GLY A 123 7.55 16.31 17.89
N ASN A 124 7.77 15.02 18.21
CA ASN A 124 8.07 14.01 17.19
C ASN A 124 6.81 13.71 16.37
N ARG A 125 6.99 13.47 15.06
CA ARG A 125 5.90 13.16 14.12
C ARG A 125 6.10 11.76 13.57
N TYR A 126 5.02 11.01 13.45
CA TYR A 126 5.06 9.64 12.95
C TYR A 126 4.27 9.55 11.66
N ARG A 127 4.90 9.01 10.63
CA ARG A 127 4.36 8.93 9.29
C ARG A 127 4.18 7.49 8.85
N CYS A 128 3.00 7.20 8.32
CA CYS A 128 2.76 6.01 7.51
C CYS A 128 3.01 6.37 6.04
N VAL A 129 3.96 5.68 5.41
CA VAL A 129 4.30 5.88 4.00
C VAL A 129 3.82 4.68 3.19
N VAL A 130 2.97 4.94 2.21
CA VAL A 130 2.33 3.95 1.34
C VAL A 130 2.82 4.12 -0.09
N LYS A 131 3.50 3.09 -0.60
CA LYS A 131 3.91 2.97 -2.00
C LYS A 131 2.90 2.13 -2.74
N HIS A 132 2.25 2.71 -3.75
CA HIS A 132 1.30 2.02 -4.62
C HIS A 132 1.29 2.67 -6.00
N ARG A 133 1.15 1.89 -7.08
CA ARG A 133 1.23 2.38 -8.47
C ARG A 133 0.15 3.41 -8.86
N ALA A 134 -0.88 3.55 -8.04
CA ALA A 134 -1.94 4.55 -8.24
C ALA A 134 -1.54 5.96 -7.76
N PHE A 135 -0.44 6.08 -7.01
CA PHE A 135 0.14 7.35 -6.62
C PHE A 135 1.32 7.65 -7.55
N SER A 136 1.48 8.91 -7.94
CA SER A 136 2.67 9.37 -8.67
C SER A 136 3.95 9.22 -7.81
N ASP A 137 3.80 9.44 -6.51
CA ASP A 137 4.85 9.35 -5.49
C ASP A 137 4.37 8.61 -4.24
N ASN A 138 5.24 8.45 -3.24
CA ASN A 138 4.88 7.83 -1.97
C ASN A 138 3.80 8.64 -1.24
N PHE A 139 2.62 8.04 -1.01
CA PHE A 139 1.56 8.68 -0.24
C PHE A 139 1.88 8.62 1.25
N THR A 140 1.69 9.73 1.96
CA THR A 140 2.09 9.83 3.36
C THR A 140 0.98 10.42 4.21
N LEU A 141 0.68 9.78 5.34
CA LEU A 141 -0.14 10.38 6.42
C LEU A 141 0.70 10.53 7.67
N GLU A 142 0.44 11.61 8.40
CA GLU A 142 1.18 11.98 9.59
C GLU A 142 0.26 12.08 10.81
N GLY A 143 0.80 11.64 11.96
CA GLY A 143 0.27 11.90 13.28
C GLY A 143 1.32 12.60 14.14
N GLU A 144 0.85 13.45 15.04
CA GLU A 144 1.65 14.32 15.91
C GLU A 144 1.37 14.02 17.38
N PHE A 145 2.37 14.20 18.23
CA PHE A 145 2.17 14.19 19.67
C PHE A 145 1.82 15.60 20.16
N LEU A 146 0.80 15.67 21.02
CA LEU A 146 0.41 16.88 21.73
C LEU A 146 0.72 16.73 23.22
N HIS A 147 1.24 17.78 23.81
CA HIS A 147 1.30 17.96 25.26
C HIS A 147 -0.11 18.33 25.75
N CYS A 148 -0.56 17.74 26.86
CA CYS A 148 -1.74 18.19 27.59
C CYS A 148 -1.32 19.08 28.77
#